data_AF-A0A3D4TBN7-F1
#
_entry.id   AF-A0A3D4TBN7-F1
#
_cell.length_a   1.000
_cell.length_b   1.000
_cell.length_c   1.000
_cell.angle_alpha   90.00
_cell.angle_beta   90.00
_cell.angle_gamma   90.00
#
_symmetry.space_group_name_H-M   'P 1'
#
loop_
_entity.id
_entity.type
_entity.pdbx_description
1 polymer ?
#
loop_
_entity_poly.entity_id
_entity_poly.type
_entity_poly.pdbx_seq_one_letter_code
_entity_poly.pdbx_strand_id
1 'polypeptide(L)' 'MVNIVHQWLFTALLGLLHPFFVSVIDINHNQQDKTLEISVRIFTDDLEKTLQQYGKTKVDLLHPA' A
#
# COMPACT_ATOMS: atom_id res chain seq x y z
N MET A 1 -20.60 31.25 5.82
CA MET A 1 -20.17 30.63 4.55
C MET A 1 -18.65 30.41 4.46
N VAL A 2 -17.80 31.34 4.91
CA VAL A 2 -16.34 31.23 4.77
C VAL A 2 -15.72 30.08 5.59
N ASN A 3 -16.17 29.82 6.82
CA ASN A 3 -15.60 28.75 7.66
C ASN A 3 -15.79 27.34 7.08
N ILE A 4 -16.91 27.09 6.40
CA ILE A 4 -17.18 25.81 5.72
C ILE A 4 -16.16 25.59 4.61
N VAL A 5 -15.87 26.62 3.81
CA VAL A 5 -14.88 26.54 2.73
C VAL A 5 -13.47 26.26 3.29
N HIS A 6 -13.10 26.89 4.40
CA HIS A 6 -11.81 26.65 5.06
C HIS A 6 -11.71 25.22 5.60
N GLN A 7 -12.79 24.69 6.18
CA GLN A 7 -12.83 23.32 6.69
C GLN A 7 -12.68 22.29 5.56
N TRP A 8 -13.41 22.45 4.44
CA TRP A 8 -13.26 21.57 3.28
C TRP A 8 -11.89 21.67 2.62
N LEU A 9 -11.31 22.87 2.56
CA LEU A 9 -9.95 23.09 2.05
C LEU A 9 -8.90 22.38 2.91
N PHE A 10 -9.03 22.47 4.24
CA PHE A 10 -8.10 21.82 5.17
C PHE A 10 -8.18 20.29 5.07
N THR A 11 -9.39 19.73 4.99
CA THR A 11 -9.61 18.28 4.80
C THR A 11 -9.02 17.79 3.48
N ALA A 12 -9.19 18.55 2.39
CA ALA A 12 -8.62 18.20 1.09
C ALA A 12 -7.09 18.19 1.10
N LEU A 13 -6.47 19.17 1.78
CA LEU A 13 -5.01 19.26 1.92
C LEU A 13 -4.44 18.03 2.66
N LEU A 14 -5.10 17.61 3.74
CA LEU A 14 -4.74 16.42 4.51
C LEU A 14 -4.81 15.13 3.68
N GLY A 15 -5.79 15.01 2.78
CA GLY A 15 -5.92 13.84 1.90
C GLY A 15 -4.79 13.72 0.88
N LEU A 16 -4.24 14.84 0.39
CA LEU A 16 -3.13 14.86 -0.57
C LEU A 16 -1.77 14.54 0.05
N LEU A 17 -1.61 14.80 1.36
CA LEU A 17 -0.36 14.56 2.09
C LEU A 17 -0.19 13.10 2.53
N HIS A 18 -1.23 12.27 2.45
CA HIS A 18 -1.16 10.87 2.87
C HIS A 18 -0.66 9.98 1.73
N PRO A 19 0.38 9.15 1.94
CA PRO A 19 0.83 8.19 0.94
C PRO A 19 -0.22 7.07 0.77
N PHE A 20 -0.63 6.81 -0.46
CA PHE A 20 -1.53 5.71 -0.79
C PHE A 20 -0.72 4.53 -1.26
N PHE A 21 -0.78 3.44 -0.51
CA PHE A 21 -0.24 2.14 -0.90
C PHE A 21 -1.41 1.23 -1.23
N VAL A 22 -1.33 0.55 -2.36
CA VAL A 22 -2.39 -0.37 -2.79
C VAL A 22 -1.79 -1.77 -2.79
N SER A 23 -2.47 -2.74 -2.20
CA SER A 23 -2.12 -4.15 -2.31
C SER A 23 -3.41 -4.97 -2.33
N VAL A 24 -3.44 -6.04 -3.11
CA VAL A 24 -4.60 -6.93 -3.16
C VAL A 24 -4.31 -8.13 -2.27
N ILE A 25 -5.12 -8.30 -1.23
CA ILE A 25 -5.06 -9.45 -0.33
C ILE A 25 -6.31 -10.29 -0.61
N ASP A 26 -6.11 -11.51 -1.08
CA ASP A 26 -7.16 -12.51 -1.28
C ASP A 26 -7.04 -13.57 -0.19
N ILE A 27 -8.14 -13.87 0.48
CA ILE A 27 -8.19 -14.82 1.59
C ILE A 27 -9.23 -15.88 1.23
N ASN A 28 -8.73 -17.07 0.94
CA ASN A 28 -9.53 -18.25 0.64
C ASN A 28 -9.54 -19.19 1.85
N HIS A 29 -10.73 -19.56 2.32
CA HIS A 29 -10.88 -20.50 3.43
C HIS A 29 -11.43 -21.82 2.89
N ASN A 30 -10.56 -22.83 2.80
CA ASN A 30 -10.95 -24.16 2.37
C ASN A 30 -11.55 -24.92 3.57
N GLN A 31 -12.88 -25.01 3.59
CA GLN A 31 -13.63 -25.69 4.65
C GLN A 31 -13.38 -27.21 4.70
N GLN A 32 -12.97 -27.81 3.58
CA GLN A 32 -12.75 -29.25 3.48
C GLN A 32 -11.43 -29.66 4.16
N ASP A 33 -10.37 -28.90 3.91
CA ASP A 33 -9.04 -29.15 4.51
C ASP A 33 -8.80 -28.37 5.82
N LYS A 34 -9.75 -27.52 6.23
CA LYS A 34 -9.62 -26.58 7.37
C LYS A 34 -8.36 -25.72 7.26
N THR A 35 -8.01 -25.35 6.02
CA THR A 35 -6.85 -24.51 5.72
C THR A 35 -7.31 -23.12 5.29
N LEU A 36 -6.51 -22.12 5.68
CA LEU A 36 -6.71 -20.74 5.29
C LEU A 36 -5.56 -20.36 4.37
N GLU A 37 -5.89 -20.09 3.12
CA GLU A 37 -4.97 -19.70 2.08
C GLU A 37 -5.04 -18.19 1.91
N ILE A 38 -3.88 -17.52 1.99
CA ILE A 38 -3.78 -16.08 1.82
C ILE A 38 -2.88 -15.83 0.62
N SER A 39 -3.44 -15.20 -0.41
CA SER A 39 -2.68 -14.74 -1.58
C SER A 39 -2.54 -13.23 -1.50
N VAL A 40 -1.30 -12.76 -1.33
CA VAL A 40 -1.00 -11.33 -1.26
C VAL A 40 -0.31 -10.91 -2.56
N ARG A 41 -0.94 -9.99 -3.29
CA ARG A 41 -0.40 -9.39 -4.51
C ARG A 41 -0.03 -7.95 -4.19
N ILE A 42 1.28 -7.73 -4.03
CA ILE A 42 1.87 -6.42 -3.73
C ILE A 42 2.42 -5.84 -5.03
N PHE A 43 2.30 -4.52 -5.22
CA PHE A 43 2.98 -3.84 -6.31
C PHE A 43 4.48 -3.76 -6.03
N THR A 44 5.28 -4.15 -7.01
CA THR A 44 6.73 -4.22 -6.89
C THR A 44 7.34 -2.88 -6.48
N ASP A 45 6.83 -1.77 -7.01
CA ASP A 45 7.31 -0.41 -6.69
C ASP A 45 7.16 -0.07 -5.19
N ASP A 46 6.01 -0.42 -4.59
CA ASP A 46 5.75 -0.16 -3.16
C ASP A 46 6.62 -1.05 -2.27
N LEU A 47 6.86 -2.29 -2.70
CA LEU A 47 7.75 -3.22 -2.02
C LEU A 47 9.21 -2.74 -2.08
N GLU A 48 9.69 -2.33 -3.25
CA GLU A 48 11.05 -1.79 -3.43
C GLU A 48 11.27 -0.52 -2.62
N LYS A 49 10.33 0.43 -2.68
CA LYS A 49 10.39 1.68 -1.91
C LYS A 49 10.47 1.40 -0.41
N THR A 50 9.69 0.44 0.08
CA THR A 50 9.74 0.02 1.49
C THR A 50 11.07 -0.67 1.81
N LEU A 51 11.53 -1.60 0.98
CA LEU A 51 12.81 -2.29 1.20
C LEU A 51 14.00 -1.34 1.17
N GLN A 52 13.99 -0.31 0.33
CA GLN A 52 15.03 0.73 0.29
C GLN A 52 15.01 1.63 1.54
N GLN A 53 13.87 1.77 2.24
CA GLN A 53 13.80 2.50 3.50
C GLN A 53 14.45 1.71 4.66
N TYR A 54 14.35 0.37 4.65
CA TYR A 54 14.89 -0.50 5.70
C TYR A 54 16.27 -1.10 5.37
N GLY A 55 16.61 -1.21 4.09
CA GLY A 55 17.86 -1.77 3.58
C GLY A 55 18.75 -0.70 2.95
N LYS A 56 20.06 -0.79 3.18
CA LYS A 56 21.05 0.15 2.60
C LYS A 56 21.38 -0.13 1.12
N THR A 57 20.73 -1.11 0.51
CA THR A 57 21.01 -1.57 -0.86
C THR A 57 19.81 -1.26 -1.74
N LYS A 58 20.08 -0.72 -2.93
CA LYS A 58 19.04 -0.50 -3.94
C LYS A 58 18.61 -1.87 -4.47
N VAL A 59 17.41 -2.29 -4.06
CA VAL A 59 16.75 -3.50 -4.59
C VAL A 59 15.95 -3.06 -5.81
N ASP A 60 16.28 -3.65 -6.96
CA ASP A 60 15.54 -3.53 -8.22
C ASP A 60 15.06 -4.94 -8.58
N LEU A 61 13.78 -5.18 -8.41
CA LEU A 61 13.12 -6.46 -8.67
C LEU A 61 12.67 -6.56 -10.14
N LEU A 62 12.66 -5.44 -10.87
CA LEU A 62 12.33 -5.39 -12.29
C LEU A 62 13.53 -5.76 -13.16
N HIS A 63 14.76 -5.45 -12.71
CA HIS A 63 16.01 -5.83 -13.37
C HIS A 63 16.94 -6.57 -12.40
N PRO A 64 16.72 -7.87 -12.18
CA PRO A 64 17.67 -8.68 -11.43
C PRO A 64 19.00 -8.76 -12.21
N ALA A 65 20.09 -8.29 -11.59
CA ALA A 65 21.45 -8.42 -12.11
C ALA A 65 22.06 -9.80 -11.82
#